data_AF-A0A2V7VAT8-F1
#
_entry.id   AF-A0A2V7VAT8-F1
#
_cell.length_a   1.000
_cell.length_b   1.000
_cell.length_c   1.000
_cell.angle_alpha   90.00
_cell.angle_beta   90.00
_cell.angle_gamma   90.00
#
_symmetry.space_group_name_H-M   'P 1'
#
loop_
_entity.id
_entity.type
_entity.pdbx_description
1 polymer ?
#
loop_
_entity_poly.entity_id
_entity_poly.type
_entity_poly.pdbx_seq_one_letter_code
_entity_poly.pdbx_strand_id
1 'polypeptide(L)'
;MDAMIGFAVKAGRLDDAEVGYQELVRRIKESGEPFALYGDFLAQEKKDPVAAIEQYKQALIWRPDDEATRVKLAAIYLSRGVAFFDKRQYSLAETQFTEAAKYVTDRGSEQGRILEQHQAKLRDIRGTTR
;
A
#
# COMPACT_ATOMS: atom_id res chain seq x y z
N MET A 1 -18.87 4.69 -7.04
CA MET A 1 -18.81 3.37 -6.37
C MET A 1 -20.09 2.62 -6.70
N ASP A 2 -20.00 1.38 -7.19
CA ASP A 2 -21.16 0.54 -7.47
C ASP A 2 -21.98 0.34 -6.18
N ALA A 3 -23.28 0.61 -6.24
CA ALA A 3 -24.16 0.55 -5.07
C ALA A 3 -24.21 -0.85 -4.46
N MET A 4 -24.04 -1.91 -5.26
CA MET A 4 -24.03 -3.28 -4.76
C MET A 4 -22.74 -3.59 -3.98
N ILE A 5 -21.60 -3.11 -4.48
CA ILE A 5 -20.31 -3.25 -3.77
C ILE A 5 -20.37 -2.54 -2.42
N GLY A 6 -20.82 -1.27 -2.42
CA GLY A 6 -20.92 -0.48 -1.19
C GLY A 6 -21.87 -1.10 -0.16
N PHE A 7 -22.97 -1.71 -0.61
CA PHE A 7 -23.89 -2.44 0.28
C PHE A 7 -23.24 -3.70 0.86
N ALA A 8 -22.54 -4.50 0.04
CA ALA A 8 -21.87 -5.71 0.49
C ALA A 8 -20.80 -5.42 1.56
N VAL A 9 -20.01 -4.35 1.38
CA VAL A 9 -19.04 -3.88 2.38
C VAL A 9 -19.75 -3.52 3.69
N LYS A 10 -20.80 -2.70 3.64
CA LYS A 10 -21.56 -2.30 4.84
C LYS A 10 -22.23 -3.47 5.56
N ALA A 11 -22.62 -4.50 4.82
CA ALA A 11 -23.22 -5.72 5.35
C ALA A 11 -22.19 -6.74 5.85
N GLY A 12 -20.89 -6.44 5.78
CA GLY A 12 -19.81 -7.35 6.17
C GLY A 12 -19.63 -8.55 5.23
N ARG A 13 -20.29 -8.55 4.07
CA ARG A 13 -20.17 -9.63 3.07
C ARG A 13 -18.97 -9.35 2.17
N LEU A 14 -17.78 -9.50 2.75
CA LEU A 14 -16.54 -9.08 2.10
C LEU A 14 -16.22 -9.92 0.86
N ASP A 15 -16.62 -11.19 0.80
CA ASP A 15 -16.41 -12.03 -0.39
C ASP A 15 -17.28 -11.57 -1.57
N ASP A 16 -18.55 -11.23 -1.32
CA ASP A 16 -19.43 -10.65 -2.34
C ASP A 16 -18.89 -9.30 -2.83
N ALA A 17 -18.40 -8.46 -1.92
CA ALA A 17 -17.80 -7.18 -2.25
C ALA A 17 -16.56 -7.37 -3.14
N GLU A 18 -15.73 -8.36 -2.83
CA GLU A 18 -14.54 -8.70 -3.60
C GLU A 18 -14.89 -9.11 -5.03
N VAL A 19 -15.88 -9.98 -5.21
CA VAL A 19 -16.40 -10.34 -6.55
C VAL A 19 -16.82 -9.10 -7.32
N GLY A 20 -17.52 -8.16 -6.67
CA GLY A 20 -17.92 -6.91 -7.28
C GLY A 20 -16.74 -6.03 -7.72
N TYR A 21 -15.68 -5.92 -6.91
CA TYR A 21 -14.47 -5.19 -7.30
C TYR A 21 -13.71 -5.88 -8.45
N GLN A 22 -13.63 -7.20 -8.46
CA GLN A 22 -13.03 -7.95 -9.57
C GLN A 22 -13.80 -7.72 -10.88
N GLU A 23 -15.13 -7.71 -10.83
CA GLU A 23 -15.98 -7.37 -11.97
C GLU A 23 -15.83 -5.90 -12.39
N LEU A 24 -15.67 -4.97 -11.45
CA LEU A 24 -15.42 -3.56 -11.75
C LEU A 24 -14.13 -3.39 -12.55
N VAL A 25 -13.05 -4.02 -12.13
CA VAL A 25 -11.76 -4.05 -12.83
C VAL A 25 -11.87 -4.70 -14.21
N ARG A 26 -12.72 -5.73 -14.36
CA ARG A 26 -12.96 -6.37 -15.66
C ARG A 26 -13.77 -5.49 -16.61
N ARG A 27 -14.77 -4.77 -16.12
CA ARG A 27 -15.70 -3.97 -16.95
C ARG A 27 -15.10 -2.66 -17.40
N ILE A 28 -14.44 -1.95 -16.48
CA ILE A 28 -13.84 -0.65 -16.79
C ILE A 28 -12.44 -0.89 -17.34
N LYS A 29 -12.28 -0.65 -18.63
CA LYS A 29 -11.00 -0.74 -19.33
C LYS A 29 -10.28 0.61 -19.30
N GLU A 30 -8.96 0.57 -19.50
CA GLU A 30 -8.12 1.74 -19.72
C GLU A 30 -8.16 2.79 -18.59
N SER A 31 -8.35 2.35 -17.35
CA SER A 31 -8.37 3.22 -16.17
C SER A 31 -7.69 2.55 -14.98
N GLY A 32 -6.92 3.35 -14.23
CA GLY A 32 -6.33 2.93 -12.96
C GLY A 32 -7.28 3.01 -11.77
N GLU A 33 -8.38 3.75 -11.88
CA GLU A 33 -9.32 3.99 -10.77
C GLU A 33 -9.96 2.71 -10.20
N PRO A 34 -10.44 1.74 -11.01
CA PRO A 34 -10.98 0.48 -10.50
C PRO A 34 -9.97 -0.29 -9.65
N PHE A 35 -8.71 -0.30 -10.08
CA PHE A 35 -7.61 -0.95 -9.36
C PHE A 35 -7.33 -0.23 -8.03
N ALA A 36 -7.32 1.11 -8.01
CA ALA A 36 -7.13 1.87 -6.78
C ALA A 36 -8.27 1.63 -5.77
N LEU A 37 -9.52 1.63 -6.22
CA LEU A 37 -10.68 1.33 -5.38
C LEU A 37 -10.64 -0.10 -4.84
N TYR A 38 -10.22 -1.07 -5.66
CA TYR A 38 -10.06 -2.44 -5.20
C TYR A 38 -8.92 -2.56 -4.17
N GLY A 39 -7.81 -1.86 -4.38
CA GLY A 39 -6.73 -1.75 -3.41
C GLY A 39 -7.18 -1.16 -2.07
N ASP A 40 -8.04 -0.14 -2.09
CA ASP A 40 -8.62 0.47 -0.88
C ASP A 40 -9.41 -0.56 -0.08
N PHE A 41 -10.29 -1.30 -0.76
CA PHE A 41 -11.08 -2.36 -0.14
C PHE A 41 -10.21 -3.45 0.47
N LEU A 42 -9.19 -3.92 -0.26
CA LEU A 42 -8.29 -4.97 0.23
C LEU A 42 -7.52 -4.50 1.47
N ALA A 43 -7.01 -3.27 1.46
CA ALA A 43 -6.25 -2.72 2.58
C ALA A 43 -7.14 -2.44 3.81
N GLN A 44 -8.32 -1.84 3.60
CA GLN A 44 -9.13 -1.29 4.69
C GLN A 44 -10.15 -2.30 5.23
N GLU A 45 -10.78 -3.10 4.36
CA GLU A 45 -11.87 -3.99 4.77
C GLU A 45 -11.36 -5.42 4.98
N LYS A 46 -10.63 -5.97 4.00
CA LYS A 46 -10.06 -7.33 4.10
C LYS A 46 -8.81 -7.41 4.95
N LYS A 47 -8.18 -6.26 5.27
CA LYS A 47 -6.90 -6.16 5.98
C LYS A 47 -5.79 -6.97 5.30
N ASP A 48 -5.81 -7.03 3.96
CA ASP A 48 -4.82 -7.68 3.13
C ASP A 48 -3.94 -6.65 2.42
N PRO A 49 -2.87 -6.15 3.07
CA PRO A 49 -1.98 -5.17 2.47
C PRO A 49 -1.16 -5.74 1.30
N VAL A 50 -0.99 -7.06 1.20
CA VAL A 50 -0.21 -7.67 0.11
C VAL A 50 -1.02 -7.62 -1.18
N ALA A 51 -2.28 -8.07 -1.13
CA ALA A 51 -3.16 -7.98 -2.28
C ALA A 51 -3.43 -6.52 -2.68
N ALA A 52 -3.59 -5.62 -1.69
CA ALA A 52 -3.78 -4.20 -1.95
C ALA A 52 -2.62 -3.56 -2.72
N ILE A 53 -1.37 -3.88 -2.36
CA ILE A 53 -0.17 -3.40 -3.07
C ILE A 53 -0.23 -3.75 -4.55
N GLU A 54 -0.62 -4.98 -4.88
CA GLU A 54 -0.68 -5.43 -6.27
C GLU A 54 -1.72 -4.64 -7.07
N GLN A 55 -2.89 -4.36 -6.48
CA GLN A 55 -3.90 -3.52 -7.14
C GLN A 55 -3.44 -2.07 -7.31
N TYR A 56 -2.83 -1.46 -6.28
CA TYR A 56 -2.31 -0.09 -6.43
C TYR A 56 -1.19 0.02 -7.46
N LYS A 57 -0.32 -0.99 -7.58
CA LYS A 57 0.67 -1.03 -8.67
C LYS A 57 0.00 -1.07 -10.04
N GLN A 58 -1.06 -1.87 -10.22
CA GLN A 58 -1.83 -1.87 -11.46
C GLN A 58 -2.46 -0.50 -11.74
N ALA A 59 -2.97 0.18 -10.71
CA ALA A 59 -3.49 1.55 -10.85
C ALA A 59 -2.43 2.51 -11.37
N LEU A 60 -1.19 2.44 -10.84
CA LEU A 60 -0.08 3.28 -11.27
C LEU A 60 0.50 2.92 -12.65
N ILE A 61 0.25 1.73 -13.18
CA ILE A 61 0.57 1.42 -14.59
C ILE A 61 -0.29 2.29 -15.52
N TRP A 62 -1.56 2.50 -15.16
CA TRP A 62 -2.49 3.34 -15.94
C TRP A 62 -2.34 4.82 -15.66
N ARG A 63 -2.06 5.21 -14.42
CA ARG A 63 -1.85 6.61 -14.00
C ARG A 63 -0.57 6.73 -13.16
N PRO A 64 0.60 6.83 -13.79
CA PRO A 64 1.88 6.89 -13.07
C PRO A 64 2.01 8.11 -12.16
N ASP A 65 1.27 9.18 -12.41
CA ASP A 65 1.26 10.44 -11.68
C ASP A 65 0.18 10.52 -10.59
N ASP A 66 -0.56 9.42 -10.34
CA ASP A 66 -1.57 9.38 -9.26
C ASP A 66 -0.90 9.39 -7.88
N GLU A 67 -0.74 10.60 -7.37
CA GLU A 67 -0.17 10.93 -6.08
C GLU A 67 -0.90 10.23 -4.93
N ALA A 68 -2.23 10.17 -4.97
CA ALA A 68 -3.01 9.55 -3.91
C ALA A 68 -2.71 8.05 -3.81
N THR A 69 -2.55 7.37 -4.94
CA THR A 69 -2.18 5.95 -4.98
C THR A 69 -0.73 5.74 -4.53
N ARG A 70 0.21 6.63 -4.89
CA ARG A 70 1.60 6.60 -4.38
C ARG A 70 1.64 6.73 -2.86
N VAL A 71 0.92 7.69 -2.28
CA VAL A 71 0.81 7.89 -0.83
C VAL A 71 0.29 6.63 -0.13
N LYS A 72 -0.71 5.93 -0.70
CA LYS A 72 -1.24 4.68 -0.15
C LYS A 72 -0.20 3.55 -0.16
N LEU A 73 0.54 3.38 -1.26
CA LEU A 73 1.62 2.39 -1.35
C LEU A 73 2.73 2.69 -0.35
N ALA A 74 3.18 3.95 -0.27
CA ALA A 74 4.18 4.39 0.71
C ALA A 74 3.73 4.07 2.13
N ALA A 75 2.48 4.38 2.50
CA ALA A 75 1.93 4.10 3.82
C ALA A 75 1.97 2.60 4.16
N ILE A 76 1.57 1.73 3.23
CA ILE A 76 1.57 0.27 3.46
C ILE A 76 3.00 -0.25 3.65
N TYR A 77 3.93 0.16 2.78
CA TYR A 77 5.33 -0.26 2.90
C TYR A 77 5.98 0.25 4.18
N LEU A 78 5.72 1.50 4.58
CA LEU A 78 6.21 2.04 5.85
C LEU A 78 5.67 1.27 7.05
N SER A 79 4.36 1.01 7.09
CA SER A 79 3.74 0.25 8.18
C SER A 79 4.35 -1.16 8.31
N ARG A 80 4.53 -1.85 7.19
CA ARG A 80 5.19 -3.17 7.17
C ARG A 80 6.66 -3.08 7.58
N GLY A 81 7.38 -2.05 7.13
CA GLY A 81 8.77 -1.80 7.49
C GLY A 81 8.96 -1.58 8.99
N VAL A 82 8.11 -0.73 9.59
CA VAL A 82 8.07 -0.50 11.04
C VAL A 82 7.76 -1.80 11.79
N ALA A 83 6.74 -2.55 11.35
CA ALA A 83 6.39 -3.81 11.99
C ALA A 83 7.53 -4.86 11.95
N PHE A 84 8.28 -4.93 10.85
CA PHE A 84 9.47 -5.78 10.75
C PHE A 84 10.63 -5.26 11.61
N PHE A 85 10.81 -3.94 11.66
CA PHE A 85 11.83 -3.31 12.50
C PHE A 85 11.60 -3.62 13.98
N ASP A 86 10.36 -3.48 14.46
CA ASP A 86 9.97 -3.76 15.85
C ASP A 86 10.19 -5.24 16.22
N LYS A 87 10.01 -6.14 15.26
CA LYS A 87 10.33 -7.57 15.37
C LYS A 87 11.82 -7.88 15.24
N ARG A 88 12.68 -6.87 15.11
CA ARG A 88 14.13 -6.96 14.85
C ARG A 88 14.49 -7.73 13.57
N GLN A 89 13.54 -7.82 12.63
CA GLN A 89 13.74 -8.43 11.32
C GLN A 89 14.29 -7.38 10.34
N TYR A 90 15.50 -6.88 10.64
CA TYR A 90 16.06 -5.68 10.00
C TYR A 90 16.23 -5.79 8.47
N SER A 91 16.56 -6.97 7.94
CA SER A 91 16.66 -7.18 6.49
C SER A 91 15.31 -7.07 5.78
N LEU A 92 14.23 -7.56 6.42
CA LEU A 92 12.87 -7.42 5.89
C LEU A 92 12.40 -5.96 6.01
N ALA A 93 12.71 -5.30 7.14
CA ALA A 93 12.42 -3.89 7.34
C ALA A 93 13.10 -3.02 6.27
N GLU A 94 14.39 -3.23 6.00
CA GLU A 94 15.15 -2.54 4.96
C GLU A 94 14.53 -2.71 3.58
N THR A 95 14.09 -3.92 3.24
CA THR A 95 13.36 -4.19 1.99
C THR A 95 12.09 -3.33 1.91
N GLN A 96 11.28 -3.29 2.97
CA GLN A 96 10.04 -2.51 2.95
C GLN A 96 10.30 -0.99 2.87
N PHE A 97 11.29 -0.48 3.60
CA PHE A 97 11.65 0.95 3.51
C PHE A 97 12.19 1.32 2.13
N THR A 98 12.93 0.41 1.48
CA THR A 98 13.39 0.61 0.09
C THR A 98 12.21 0.69 -0.88
N GLU A 99 11.20 -0.16 -0.72
CA GLU A 99 9.98 -0.06 -1.52
C GLU A 99 9.21 1.23 -1.23
N ALA A 100 9.05 1.62 0.05
CA ALA A 100 8.41 2.88 0.42
C ALA A 100 9.06 4.09 -0.25
N ALA A 101 10.40 4.13 -0.31
CA ALA A 101 11.16 5.22 -0.93
C ALA A 101 10.82 5.48 -2.40
N LYS A 102 10.31 4.47 -3.13
CA LYS A 102 9.87 4.63 -4.54
C LYS A 102 8.58 5.42 -4.67
N TYR A 103 7.79 5.48 -3.60
CA TYR A 103 6.44 6.04 -3.59
C TYR A 103 6.30 7.26 -2.68
N VAL A 104 7.24 7.50 -1.76
CA VAL A 104 7.29 8.76 -1.00
C VAL A 104 7.62 9.89 -1.96
N THR A 105 6.69 10.83 -2.09
CA THR A 105 6.73 11.94 -3.06
C THR A 105 7.20 13.25 -2.44
N ASP A 106 6.96 13.44 -1.14
CA ASP A 106 7.49 14.54 -0.35
C ASP A 106 8.29 14.02 0.86
N ARG A 107 9.59 14.32 0.90
CA ARG A 107 10.47 13.98 2.03
C ARG A 107 10.12 14.73 3.31
N GLY A 108 9.55 15.93 3.19
CA GLY A 108 9.05 16.74 4.29
C GLY A 108 7.69 16.28 4.81
N SER A 109 7.06 15.29 4.19
CA SER A 109 5.81 14.69 4.68
C SER A 109 6.04 13.84 5.92
N GLU A 110 4.97 13.45 6.61
CA GLU A 110 5.04 12.46 7.70
C GLU A 110 5.71 11.15 7.22
N GLN A 111 5.33 10.67 6.03
CA GLN A 111 5.88 9.46 5.44
C GLN A 111 7.39 9.57 5.19
N GLY A 112 7.83 10.71 4.68
CA GLY A 112 9.25 11.00 4.46
C GLY A 112 10.05 11.00 5.75
N ARG A 113 9.54 11.65 6.81
CA ARG A 113 10.20 11.65 8.13
C ARG A 113 10.29 10.26 8.74
N ILE A 114 9.22 9.46 8.67
CA ILE A 114 9.21 8.07 9.17
C ILE A 114 10.26 7.25 8.43
N LEU A 115 10.32 7.38 7.10
CA LEU A 115 11.28 6.67 6.26
C LEU A 115 12.73 7.02 6.65
N GLU A 116 13.06 8.31 6.67
CA GLU A 116 14.40 8.80 6.99
C GLU A 116 14.84 8.37 8.39
N GLN A 117 13.96 8.48 9.38
CA GLN A 117 14.23 8.08 10.75
C GLN A 117 14.59 6.59 10.85
N HIS A 118 13.83 5.70 10.19
CA HIS A 118 14.07 4.26 10.29
C HIS A 118 15.27 3.81 9.46
N GLN A 119 15.52 4.44 8.31
CA GLN A 119 16.73 4.20 7.54
C GLN A 119 18.00 4.60 8.32
N ALA A 120 17.97 5.72 9.04
CA ALA A 120 19.07 6.12 9.92
C ALA A 120 19.32 5.08 11.02
N LYS A 121 18.28 4.64 11.73
CA LYS A 121 18.38 3.58 12.75
C LYS A 121 18.97 2.28 12.18
N LEU A 122 18.52 1.85 11.00
CA LEU A 122 19.05 0.64 10.35
C LEU A 122 20.54 0.79 9.99
N ARG A 123 20.95 1.96 9.50
CA ARG A 123 22.37 2.24 9.20
C ARG A 123 23.24 2.12 10.44
N ASP A 124 22.79 2.67 11.57
CA ASP A 124 23.54 2.64 12.82
C ASP A 124 23.68 1.20 13.37
N ILE A 125 22.64 0.39 13.26
CA ILE A 125 22.67 -1.05 13.62
C ILE A 125 23.71 -1.80 12.75
N ARG A 126 23.70 -1.55 11.43
CA ARG A 126 24.66 -2.18 10.50
C ARG A 126 26.10 -1.72 10.77
N GLY A 127 26.30 -0.47 11.14
CA GLY A 127 27.62 0.09 11.47
C GLY A 127 28.20 -0.43 12.78
N THR A 128 27.35 -0.76 13.76
CA THR A 128 27.77 -1.28 15.08
C THR A 128 28.14 -2.78 15.05
N THR A 129 27.80 -3.49 13.97
CA THR A 129 28.06 -4.93 13.80
C THR A 129 29.38 -5.22 13.06
N ARG A 130 30.23 -4.20 12.83
CA ARG A 130 31.53 -4.33 12.16
C ARG A 130 32.70 -4.28 13.15
#